data_AF-A0A351USX0-F1
#
_entry.id   AF-A0A351USX0-F1
#
_cell.length_a   1.000
_cell.length_b   1.000
_cell.length_c   1.000
_cell.angle_alpha   90.00
_cell.angle_beta   90.00
_cell.angle_gamma   90.00
#
_symmetry.space_group_name_H-M   'P 1'
#
loop_
_entity.id
_entity.type
_entity.pdbx_description
1 polymer ?
#
loop_
_entity_poly.entity_id
_entity_poly.type
_entity_poly.pdbx_seq_one_letter_code
_entity_poly.pdbx_strand_id
1 'polypeptide(L)'
;MVWSHQASVAYAAETEADVKSQQSRILIKACDIVSGEEKTILTAEGIIGDIKNSSDGKHVIIEIYKDYTVSYFYSYDERTGKITDITQGKAVQMKYADSIDGKHCFICKEKKSTGKILAIPDGEALDCAEVYLPAGKATLENGFAIGGKLFVLMTEKVFLKYESFIENPVLLAFDGEGFEILEGKQDGQTSEIMVEQLWAASVGDGRKVPYFVVRRKDAEPDGNHPVWIYAYGGIYVLANIRGGAEFGSEWHEEGMKMQKKNCYYDFIGITEQLIADGGRDKSESRYPAVPTEDSLCQRS
;
A
#
# COMPACT_ATOMS: atom_id res chain seq x y z
N MET A 1 14.86 8.81 -4.29
CA MET A 1 15.88 9.79 -4.71
C MET A 1 16.60 9.23 -5.92
N VAL A 2 16.89 10.07 -6.91
CA VAL A 2 17.66 9.72 -8.12
C VAL A 2 18.68 10.80 -8.45
N TRP A 3 19.66 10.45 -9.26
CA TRP A 3 20.75 11.34 -9.68
C TRP A 3 20.58 11.71 -11.14
N SER A 4 20.68 12.98 -11.49
CA SER A 4 20.71 13.38 -12.90
C SER A 4 21.78 12.62 -13.67
N HIS A 5 21.45 12.18 -14.88
CA HIS A 5 22.44 11.61 -15.80
C HIS A 5 23.27 12.69 -16.52
N GLN A 6 22.87 13.96 -16.42
CA GLN A 6 23.44 15.06 -17.21
C GLN A 6 24.06 16.17 -16.34
N ALA A 7 23.74 16.22 -15.06
CA ALA A 7 24.15 17.30 -14.17
C ALA A 7 24.52 16.80 -12.77
N SER A 8 25.15 17.67 -11.98
CA SER A 8 25.43 17.45 -10.56
C SER A 8 24.19 17.70 -9.69
N VAL A 9 23.04 17.13 -10.07
CA VAL A 9 21.75 17.35 -9.40
C VAL A 9 21.20 16.02 -8.87
N ALA A 10 20.75 16.02 -7.63
CA ALA A 10 19.98 14.95 -7.02
C ALA A 10 18.50 15.36 -6.92
N TYR A 11 17.60 14.44 -7.27
CA TYR A 11 16.17 14.63 -7.11
C TYR A 11 15.64 13.79 -5.96
N ALA A 12 14.97 14.42 -5.00
CA ALA A 12 14.45 13.76 -3.81
C ALA A 12 13.00 14.17 -3.55
N ALA A 13 12.23 13.27 -2.94
CA ALA A 13 10.91 13.57 -2.43
C ALA A 13 11.04 13.88 -0.94
N GLU A 14 10.54 15.06 -0.55
CA GLU A 14 10.38 15.49 0.83
C GLU A 14 8.89 15.51 1.15
N THR A 15 8.52 15.11 2.36
CA THR A 15 7.14 15.19 2.82
C THR A 15 7.03 16.31 3.85
N GLU A 16 6.22 17.31 3.53
CA GLU A 16 5.82 18.32 4.50
C GLU A 16 4.44 17.99 5.05
N ALA A 17 4.26 18.15 6.36
CA ALA A 17 3.00 17.96 7.04
C ALA A 17 2.62 19.25 7.78
N ASP A 18 1.45 19.80 7.46
CA ASP A 18 0.86 20.87 8.24
C ASP A 18 -0.08 20.27 9.29
N VAL A 19 0.35 20.35 10.54
CA VAL A 19 -0.39 19.82 11.69
C VAL A 19 -1.74 20.51 11.88
N LYS A 20 -1.87 21.80 11.51
CA LYS A 20 -3.10 22.56 11.69
C LYS A 20 -4.15 22.24 10.63
N SER A 21 -3.74 22.13 9.37
CA SER A 21 -4.65 21.75 8.27
C SER A 21 -4.79 20.24 8.09
N GLN A 22 -3.97 19.44 8.75
CA GLN A 22 -3.85 17.98 8.57
C GLN A 22 -3.67 17.58 7.09
N GLN A 23 -2.97 18.43 6.34
CA GLN A 23 -2.58 18.12 4.97
C GLN A 23 -1.12 17.74 4.96
N SER A 24 -0.82 16.68 4.22
CA SER A 24 0.55 16.32 3.87
C SER A 24 0.72 16.54 2.38
N ARG A 25 1.83 17.18 2.02
CA ARG A 25 2.22 17.44 0.65
C ARG A 25 3.61 16.88 0.41
N ILE A 26 3.81 16.42 -0.80
CA ILE A 26 5.11 15.99 -1.29
C ILE A 26 5.71 17.15 -2.05
N LEU A 27 6.95 17.46 -1.71
CA LEU A 27 7.81 18.34 -2.46
C LEU A 27 8.84 17.49 -3.19
N ILE A 28 8.85 17.55 -4.51
CA ILE A 28 9.97 17.03 -5.28
C ILE A 28 11.01 18.14 -5.37
N LYS A 29 12.18 17.89 -4.81
CA LYS A 29 13.31 18.80 -4.74
C LYS A 29 14.35 18.40 -5.77
N ALA A 30 14.89 19.38 -6.49
CA ALA A 30 16.14 19.29 -7.21
C ALA A 30 17.22 19.97 -6.35
N CYS A 31 18.28 19.26 -6.03
CA CYS A 31 19.39 19.71 -5.19
C CYS A 31 20.69 19.65 -6.01
N ASP A 32 21.33 20.79 -6.25
CA ASP A 32 22.69 20.82 -6.79
C ASP A 32 23.66 20.37 -5.69
N ILE A 33 24.34 19.26 -5.91
CA ILE A 33 25.18 18.62 -4.88
C ILE A 33 26.53 19.31 -4.69
N VAL A 34 26.88 20.24 -5.59
CA VAL A 34 28.14 20.99 -5.52
C VAL A 34 27.91 22.31 -4.80
N SER A 35 26.86 23.06 -5.18
CA SER A 35 26.53 24.35 -4.56
C SER A 35 25.69 24.21 -3.29
N GLY A 36 24.95 23.11 -3.14
CA GLY A 36 23.95 22.91 -2.09
C GLY A 36 22.64 23.68 -2.35
N GLU A 37 22.46 24.26 -3.53
CA GLU A 37 21.23 24.97 -3.89
C GLU A 37 20.07 24.00 -4.09
N GLU A 38 18.92 24.30 -3.47
CA GLU A 38 17.71 23.49 -3.57
C GLU A 38 16.56 24.25 -4.22
N LYS A 39 15.82 23.55 -5.09
CA LYS A 39 14.61 24.06 -5.74
C LYS A 39 13.50 23.02 -5.70
N THR A 40 12.31 23.43 -5.28
CA THR A 40 11.11 22.59 -5.45
C THR A 40 10.66 22.62 -6.92
N ILE A 41 10.60 21.46 -7.57
CA ILE A 41 10.16 21.31 -8.97
C ILE A 41 8.71 20.84 -9.11
N LEU A 42 8.17 20.17 -8.08
CA LEU A 42 6.77 19.76 -8.03
C LEU A 42 6.29 19.79 -6.57
N THR A 43 5.06 20.26 -6.36
CA THR A 43 4.32 20.09 -5.11
C THR A 43 3.06 19.31 -5.43
N ALA A 44 2.84 18.19 -4.75
CA ALA A 44 1.67 17.33 -4.96
C ALA A 44 1.06 16.90 -3.62
N GLU A 45 -0.24 16.65 -3.60
CA GLU A 45 -0.89 15.96 -2.49
C GLU A 45 -0.78 14.45 -2.69
N GLY A 46 -0.51 13.69 -1.63
CA GLY A 46 -0.47 12.23 -1.67
C GLY A 46 0.77 11.63 -1.02
N ILE A 47 1.12 10.43 -1.45
CA ILE A 47 2.26 9.61 -0.99
C ILE A 47 3.19 9.37 -2.18
N ILE A 48 4.50 9.44 -1.96
CA ILE A 48 5.48 9.23 -3.03
C ILE A 48 5.42 7.76 -3.42
N GLY A 49 5.17 7.49 -4.70
CA GLY A 49 5.23 6.14 -5.23
C GLY A 49 6.65 5.79 -5.65
N ASP A 50 7.18 6.53 -6.61
CA ASP A 50 8.53 6.33 -7.12
C ASP A 50 9.09 7.61 -7.73
N ILE A 51 10.41 7.68 -7.82
CA ILE A 51 11.12 8.69 -8.60
C ILE A 51 12.22 7.99 -9.40
N LYS A 52 12.18 8.11 -10.73
CA LYS A 52 13.07 7.39 -11.63
C LYS A 52 13.66 8.32 -12.68
N ASN A 53 14.89 8.05 -13.07
CA ASN A 53 15.38 8.60 -14.33
C ASN A 53 14.86 7.78 -15.49
N SER A 54 14.59 8.47 -16.58
CA SER A 54 14.50 7.86 -17.90
C SER A 54 15.90 7.44 -18.39
N SER A 55 15.96 6.29 -19.07
CA SER A 55 17.22 5.76 -19.60
C SER A 55 17.80 6.58 -20.76
N ASP A 56 17.01 7.47 -21.38
CA ASP A 56 17.53 8.47 -22.32
C ASP A 56 18.23 9.64 -21.60
N GLY A 57 18.18 9.67 -20.27
CA GLY A 57 18.84 10.62 -19.40
C GLY A 57 18.25 12.03 -19.47
N LYS A 58 17.08 12.24 -20.08
CA LYS A 58 16.51 13.58 -20.27
C LYS A 58 15.46 13.96 -19.23
N HIS A 59 14.83 12.96 -18.62
CA HIS A 59 13.66 13.16 -17.78
C HIS A 59 13.77 12.44 -16.44
N VAL A 60 13.19 13.06 -15.43
CA VAL A 60 12.84 12.43 -14.16
C VAL A 60 11.34 12.16 -14.15
N ILE A 61 10.97 10.90 -13.99
CA ILE A 61 9.58 10.46 -13.87
C ILE A 61 9.25 10.34 -12.39
N ILE A 62 8.13 10.94 -12.00
CA ILE A 62 7.63 11.01 -10.63
C ILE A 62 6.27 10.33 -10.59
N GLU A 63 6.11 9.37 -9.69
CA GLU A 63 4.85 8.70 -9.40
C GLU A 63 4.35 9.12 -8.03
N ILE A 64 3.09 9.55 -7.94
CA ILE A 64 2.42 9.90 -6.69
C ILE A 64 1.18 9.02 -6.54
N TYR A 65 0.99 8.45 -5.35
CA TYR A 65 -0.24 7.76 -4.96
C TYR A 65 -1.15 8.71 -4.19
N LYS A 66 -2.46 8.60 -4.41
CA LYS A 66 -3.44 9.25 -3.52
C LYS A 66 -3.78 8.38 -2.29
N ASP A 67 -3.92 7.08 -2.51
CA ASP A 67 -4.43 6.11 -1.52
C ASP A 67 -3.83 4.69 -1.69
N TYR A 68 -2.61 4.61 -2.23
CA TYR A 68 -1.89 3.36 -2.59
C TYR A 68 -2.56 2.48 -3.67
N THR A 69 -3.75 2.83 -4.17
CA THR A 69 -4.47 2.01 -5.16
C THR A 69 -4.36 2.52 -6.59
N VAL A 70 -4.10 3.82 -6.75
CA VAL A 70 -4.03 4.50 -8.05
C VAL A 70 -2.85 5.45 -8.11
N SER A 71 -2.24 5.53 -9.29
CA SER A 71 -1.05 6.31 -9.57
C SER A 71 -1.36 7.59 -10.36
N TYR A 72 -0.54 8.61 -10.12
CA TYR A 72 -0.48 9.86 -10.88
C TYR A 72 0.96 10.07 -11.33
N PHE A 73 1.18 10.35 -12.60
CA PHE A 73 2.53 10.44 -13.18
C PHE A 73 2.85 11.84 -13.67
N TYR A 74 4.07 12.27 -13.36
CA TYR A 74 4.65 13.52 -13.85
C TYR A 74 6.00 13.24 -14.51
N SER A 75 6.33 13.99 -15.55
CA SER A 75 7.66 14.01 -16.17
C SER A 75 8.28 15.39 -16.03
N TYR A 76 9.50 15.43 -15.50
CA TYR A 76 10.32 16.63 -15.42
C TYR A 76 11.42 16.54 -16.48
N ASP A 77 11.39 17.42 -17.48
CA ASP A 77 12.47 17.57 -18.47
C ASP A 77 13.62 18.37 -17.84
N GLU A 78 14.75 17.71 -17.62
CA GLU A 78 15.91 18.31 -16.95
C GLU A 78 16.54 19.45 -17.76
N ARG A 79 16.45 19.39 -19.09
CA ARG A 79 17.05 20.38 -19.99
C ARG A 79 16.23 21.67 -20.01
N THR A 80 14.90 21.57 -19.99
CA THR A 80 14.01 22.74 -20.07
C THR A 80 13.50 23.19 -18.71
N GLY A 81 13.58 22.34 -17.69
CA GLY A 81 12.98 22.56 -16.38
C GLY A 81 11.44 22.51 -16.39
N LYS A 82 10.83 21.98 -17.46
CA LYS A 82 9.38 21.87 -17.60
C LYS A 82 8.87 20.61 -16.88
N ILE A 83 7.84 20.77 -16.06
CA ILE A 83 7.05 19.67 -15.50
C ILE A 83 5.80 19.44 -16.37
N THR A 84 5.48 18.17 -16.65
CA THR A 84 4.29 17.74 -17.39
C THR A 84 3.50 16.77 -16.51
N ASP A 85 2.22 17.05 -16.27
CA ASP A 85 1.28 16.07 -15.69
C ASP A 85 0.84 15.10 -16.79
N ILE A 86 1.45 13.92 -16.80
CA ILE A 86 1.18 12.88 -17.79
C ILE A 86 -0.25 12.39 -17.64
N THR A 87 -0.73 12.24 -16.40
CA THR A 87 -2.04 11.67 -16.09
C THR A 87 -3.20 12.67 -16.21
N GLN A 88 -2.92 13.97 -16.27
CA GLN A 88 -3.93 15.05 -16.27
C GLN A 88 -4.92 14.91 -15.10
N GLY A 89 -4.43 14.55 -13.91
CA GLY A 89 -5.26 14.28 -12.75
C GLY A 89 -6.18 13.06 -12.84
N LYS A 90 -6.01 12.18 -13.84
CA LYS A 90 -6.75 10.91 -13.92
C LYS A 90 -6.04 9.84 -13.08
N ALA A 91 -6.80 9.19 -12.20
CA ALA A 91 -6.34 8.01 -11.47
C ALA A 91 -6.12 6.86 -12.46
N VAL A 92 -4.90 6.31 -12.51
CA VAL A 92 -4.55 5.22 -13.42
C VAL A 92 -3.95 4.01 -12.70
N GLN A 93 -4.08 2.84 -13.31
CA GLN A 93 -3.35 1.63 -12.93
C GLN A 93 -2.29 1.32 -14.00
N MET A 94 -1.20 2.06 -13.91
CA MET A 94 -0.08 2.00 -14.85
C MET A 94 1.24 2.00 -14.08
N LYS A 95 2.27 1.41 -14.70
CA LYS A 95 3.64 1.42 -14.18
C LYS A 95 4.57 1.95 -15.26
N TYR A 96 5.39 2.92 -14.90
CA TYR A 96 6.43 3.40 -15.82
C TYR A 96 7.45 2.29 -16.11
N ALA A 97 7.65 2.01 -17.40
CA ALA A 97 8.65 1.07 -17.89
C ALA A 97 9.96 1.82 -18.17
N ASP A 98 9.99 2.65 -19.21
CA ASP A 98 11.11 3.53 -19.50
C ASP A 98 10.79 4.54 -20.62
N SER A 99 11.72 5.42 -20.97
CA SER A 99 11.66 6.27 -22.14
C SER A 99 12.48 5.71 -23.28
N ILE A 100 11.93 5.76 -24.49
CA ILE A 100 12.62 5.39 -25.72
C ILE A 100 12.08 6.21 -26.89
N ASP A 101 12.96 6.61 -27.81
CA ASP A 101 12.60 7.31 -29.05
C ASP A 101 11.68 8.53 -28.85
N GLY A 102 11.92 9.29 -27.77
CA GLY A 102 11.15 10.46 -27.41
C GLY A 102 9.73 10.16 -26.91
N LYS A 103 9.54 9.00 -26.29
CA LYS A 103 8.27 8.56 -25.70
C LYS A 103 8.49 7.92 -24.34
N HIS A 104 7.66 8.28 -23.37
CA HIS A 104 7.52 7.59 -22.09
C HIS A 104 6.62 6.36 -22.25
N CYS A 105 7.17 5.18 -21.99
CA CYS A 105 6.46 3.90 -22.07
C CYS A 105 5.96 3.45 -20.70
N PHE A 106 4.72 3.01 -20.66
CA PHE A 106 4.03 2.55 -19.46
C PHE A 106 3.37 1.20 -19.68
N ILE A 107 3.52 0.29 -18.72
CA ILE A 107 2.71 -0.92 -18.64
C ILE A 107 1.35 -0.53 -18.05
N CYS A 108 0.28 -0.75 -18.79
CA CYS A 108 -1.09 -0.49 -18.37
C CYS A 108 -1.83 -1.82 -18.22
N LYS A 109 -2.31 -2.14 -17.01
CA LYS A 109 -3.08 -3.36 -16.70
C LYS A 109 -4.57 -3.12 -16.51
N GLU A 110 -5.05 -1.90 -16.82
CA GLU A 110 -6.48 -1.61 -16.77
C GLU A 110 -7.26 -2.53 -17.72
N LYS A 111 -8.31 -3.16 -17.19
CA LYS A 111 -9.24 -4.08 -17.89
C LYS A 111 -8.66 -5.44 -18.33
N LYS A 112 -7.33 -5.62 -18.39
CA LYS A 112 -6.69 -6.91 -18.71
C LYS A 112 -5.47 -7.14 -17.84
N SER A 113 -5.49 -8.23 -17.07
CA SER A 113 -4.39 -8.62 -16.17
C SER A 113 -3.04 -8.77 -16.87
N THR A 114 -3.03 -9.19 -18.14
CA THR A 114 -1.79 -9.36 -18.92
C THR A 114 -1.10 -8.04 -19.27
N GLY A 115 -1.84 -6.94 -19.33
CA GLY A 115 -1.32 -5.60 -19.60
C GLY A 115 -0.90 -5.33 -21.04
N LYS A 116 -0.76 -4.05 -21.37
CA LYS A 116 -0.27 -3.51 -22.66
C LYS A 116 0.80 -2.45 -22.43
N ILE A 117 1.63 -2.14 -23.42
CA ILE A 117 2.50 -0.95 -23.37
C ILE A 117 1.80 0.21 -24.06
N LEU A 118 1.62 1.29 -23.30
CA LEU A 118 1.27 2.61 -23.81
C LEU A 118 2.55 3.42 -23.98
N ALA A 119 2.71 4.11 -25.10
CA ALA A 119 3.77 5.10 -25.29
C ALA A 119 3.15 6.48 -25.39
N ILE A 120 3.70 7.43 -24.64
CA ILE A 120 3.25 8.82 -24.58
C ILE A 120 4.42 9.69 -25.06
N PRO A 121 4.26 10.51 -26.11
CA PRO A 121 5.34 11.38 -26.55
C PRO A 121 5.86 12.30 -25.45
N ASP A 122 7.17 12.59 -25.47
CA ASP A 122 7.81 13.47 -24.51
C ASP A 122 7.08 14.82 -24.42
N GLY A 123 6.74 15.24 -23.20
CA GLY A 123 6.06 16.51 -22.94
C GLY A 123 4.56 16.53 -23.26
N GLU A 124 4.00 15.41 -23.72
CA GLU A 124 2.56 15.20 -23.92
C GLU A 124 1.95 14.43 -22.75
N ALA A 125 0.63 14.30 -22.76
CA ALA A 125 -0.15 13.64 -21.72
C ALA A 125 -0.83 12.35 -22.21
N LEU A 126 -1.51 11.66 -21.29
CA LEU A 126 -2.11 10.34 -21.50
C LEU A 126 -3.15 10.29 -22.62
N ASP A 127 -3.78 11.42 -22.96
CA ASP A 127 -4.68 11.53 -24.11
C ASP A 127 -3.97 11.36 -25.46
N CYS A 128 -2.67 11.66 -25.52
CA CYS A 128 -1.81 11.41 -26.67
C CYS A 128 -1.19 10.00 -26.67
N ALA A 129 -1.57 9.12 -25.72
CA ALA A 129 -1.03 7.78 -25.64
C ALA A 129 -1.39 6.92 -26.86
N GLU A 130 -0.38 6.26 -27.42
CA GLU A 130 -0.55 5.22 -28.43
C GLU A 130 -0.26 3.83 -27.84
N VAL A 131 -0.88 2.80 -28.41
CA VAL A 131 -0.57 1.42 -28.03
C VAL A 131 0.71 1.00 -28.75
N TYR A 132 1.82 0.98 -28.01
CA TYR A 132 3.13 0.55 -28.52
C TYR A 132 3.23 -0.97 -28.61
N LEU A 133 2.69 -1.67 -27.60
CA LEU A 133 2.57 -3.13 -27.59
C LEU A 133 1.16 -3.50 -27.08
N PRO A 134 0.31 -4.16 -27.89
CA PRO A 134 -1.01 -4.59 -27.44
C PRO A 134 -0.91 -5.71 -26.40
N ALA A 135 -1.99 -5.90 -25.64
CA ALA A 135 -2.05 -6.97 -24.64
C ALA A 135 -1.97 -8.35 -25.29
N GLY A 136 -1.00 -9.16 -24.81
CA GLY A 136 -0.76 -10.53 -25.25
C GLY A 136 -1.28 -11.57 -24.27
N LYS A 137 -0.70 -12.77 -24.35
CA LYS A 137 -0.97 -13.90 -23.44
C LYS A 137 -0.19 -13.82 -22.13
N ALA A 138 1.06 -13.36 -22.18
CA ALA A 138 1.89 -13.22 -21.00
C ALA A 138 1.62 -11.90 -20.29
N THR A 139 1.83 -11.90 -18.99
CA THR A 139 1.68 -10.73 -18.13
C THR A 139 2.94 -9.88 -18.16
N LEU A 140 2.80 -8.60 -18.50
CA LEU A 140 3.89 -7.62 -18.47
C LEU A 140 4.13 -7.15 -17.04
N GLU A 141 5.36 -7.23 -16.53
CA GLU A 141 5.67 -6.93 -15.12
C GLU A 141 6.57 -5.71 -14.95
N ASN A 142 7.54 -5.55 -15.84
CA ASN A 142 8.46 -4.43 -15.80
C ASN A 142 9.04 -4.16 -17.19
N GLY A 143 9.74 -3.05 -17.35
CA GLY A 143 10.50 -2.81 -18.57
C GLY A 143 11.64 -1.83 -18.31
N PHE A 144 12.58 -1.79 -19.26
CA PHE A 144 13.69 -0.85 -19.26
C PHE A 144 14.18 -0.65 -20.70
N ALA A 145 14.75 0.51 -21.00
CA ALA A 145 15.34 0.79 -22.29
C ALA A 145 16.87 0.77 -22.22
N ILE A 146 17.52 0.12 -23.18
CA ILE A 146 18.98 0.16 -23.34
C ILE A 146 19.35 0.01 -24.81
N GLY A 147 20.31 0.83 -25.27
CA GLY A 147 20.81 0.76 -26.65
C GLY A 147 19.72 0.99 -27.71
N GLY A 148 18.76 1.89 -27.45
CA GLY A 148 17.66 2.20 -28.36
C GLY A 148 16.66 1.05 -28.52
N LYS A 149 16.54 0.17 -27.52
CA LYS A 149 15.54 -0.91 -27.48
C LYS A 149 14.86 -0.95 -26.13
N LEU A 150 13.54 -1.15 -26.15
CA LEU A 150 12.74 -1.39 -24.95
C LEU A 150 12.70 -2.90 -24.69
N PHE A 151 13.16 -3.31 -23.52
CA PHE A 151 13.06 -4.67 -23.01
C PHE A 151 11.91 -4.72 -22.03
N VAL A 152 10.96 -5.64 -22.26
CA VAL A 152 9.80 -5.83 -21.38
C VAL A 152 9.94 -7.18 -20.71
N LEU A 153 9.92 -7.18 -19.39
CA LEU A 153 9.89 -8.39 -18.59
C LEU A 153 8.45 -8.88 -18.55
N MET A 154 8.27 -10.11 -18.99
CA MET A 154 6.98 -10.78 -19.06
C MET A 154 7.05 -12.08 -18.29
N THR A 155 5.92 -12.46 -17.70
CA THR A 155 5.76 -13.77 -17.08
C THR A 155 4.54 -14.47 -17.65
N GLU A 156 4.67 -15.76 -17.93
CA GLU A 156 3.53 -16.62 -18.27
C GLU A 156 2.82 -17.11 -17.01
N LYS A 157 3.50 -17.05 -15.85
CA LYS A 157 2.95 -17.46 -14.56
C LYS A 157 2.93 -16.30 -13.57
N VAL A 158 1.85 -16.16 -12.82
CA VAL A 158 1.82 -15.23 -11.68
C VAL A 158 2.41 -15.95 -10.48
N PHE A 159 3.42 -15.36 -9.86
CA PHE A 159 4.01 -15.89 -8.63
C PHE A 159 3.36 -15.22 -7.43
N LEU A 160 2.91 -16.02 -6.46
CA LEU A 160 2.23 -15.55 -5.26
C LEU A 160 2.90 -16.17 -4.06
N LYS A 161 3.25 -15.34 -3.07
CA LYS A 161 3.51 -15.85 -1.74
C LYS A 161 2.16 -16.06 -1.06
N TYR A 162 1.83 -17.29 -0.71
CA TYR A 162 0.66 -17.62 0.08
C TYR A 162 1.09 -17.98 1.50
N GLU A 163 0.45 -17.36 2.49
CA GLU A 163 0.59 -17.71 3.91
C GLU A 163 -0.76 -17.48 4.61
N SER A 164 -1.02 -18.23 5.67
CA SER A 164 -2.19 -18.03 6.51
C SER A 164 -1.82 -18.22 7.99
N PHE A 165 -2.76 -18.05 8.91
CA PHE A 165 -2.49 -18.28 10.34
C PHE A 165 -2.03 -19.70 10.66
N ILE A 166 -2.35 -20.65 9.78
CA ILE A 166 -2.10 -22.08 10.00
C ILE A 166 -1.27 -22.71 8.88
N GLU A 167 -0.93 -21.96 7.84
CA GLU A 167 -0.13 -22.46 6.73
C GLU A 167 1.18 -21.66 6.63
N ASN A 168 2.29 -22.40 6.63
CA ASN A 168 3.60 -21.82 6.38
C ASN A 168 3.64 -21.14 5.00
N PRO A 169 4.46 -20.09 4.84
CA PRO A 169 4.64 -19.45 3.56
C PRO A 169 5.05 -20.43 2.47
N VAL A 170 4.30 -20.44 1.37
CA VAL A 170 4.65 -21.15 0.13
C VAL A 170 4.71 -20.18 -1.04
N LEU A 171 5.63 -20.44 -1.96
CA LEU A 171 5.66 -19.77 -3.26
C LEU A 171 4.82 -20.59 -4.24
N LEU A 172 3.72 -20.01 -4.70
CA LEU A 172 2.86 -20.57 -5.73
C LEU A 172 3.18 -19.93 -7.08
N ALA A 173 3.06 -20.71 -8.15
CA ALA A 173 2.94 -20.21 -9.50
C ALA A 173 1.56 -20.54 -10.06
N PHE A 174 0.92 -19.55 -10.67
CA PHE A 174 -0.37 -19.69 -11.34
C PHE A 174 -0.18 -19.49 -12.83
N ASP A 175 -0.51 -20.50 -13.64
CA ASP A 175 -0.34 -20.47 -15.11
C ASP A 175 -1.60 -20.06 -15.88
N GLY A 176 -2.68 -19.69 -15.18
CA GLY A 176 -3.98 -19.40 -15.77
C GLY A 176 -5.00 -20.54 -15.63
N GLU A 177 -4.55 -21.77 -15.36
CA GLU A 177 -5.43 -22.94 -15.17
C GLU A 177 -5.39 -23.45 -13.72
N GLY A 178 -4.23 -23.41 -13.06
CA GLY A 178 -4.07 -23.91 -11.71
C GLY A 178 -2.86 -23.36 -10.97
N PHE A 179 -2.76 -23.69 -9.68
CA PHE A 179 -1.64 -23.33 -8.83
C PHE A 179 -0.67 -24.49 -8.66
N GLU A 180 0.62 -24.21 -8.78
CA GLU A 180 1.73 -25.12 -8.53
C GLU A 180 2.57 -24.58 -7.37
N ILE A 181 2.88 -25.40 -6.36
CA ILE A 181 3.82 -25.02 -5.29
C ILE A 181 5.24 -25.16 -5.83
N LEU A 182 5.97 -24.05 -5.89
CA LEU A 182 7.37 -24.01 -6.32
C LEU A 182 8.35 -24.12 -5.17
N GLU A 183 8.03 -23.50 -4.03
CA GLU A 183 8.87 -23.51 -2.84
C GLU A 183 8.03 -23.54 -1.56
N GLY A 184 8.55 -24.20 -0.53
CA GLY A 184 7.87 -24.40 0.74
C GLY A 184 7.11 -25.72 0.80
N LYS A 185 6.57 -26.00 1.98
CA LYS A 185 5.72 -27.17 2.22
C LYS A 185 4.52 -26.76 3.06
N GLN A 186 3.35 -27.22 2.64
CA GLN A 186 2.18 -27.29 3.51
C GLN A 186 2.35 -28.49 4.43
N ASP A 187 3.13 -28.30 5.49
CA ASP A 187 3.20 -29.28 6.56
C ASP A 187 1.92 -29.10 7.38
N GLY A 188 0.95 -29.99 7.25
CA GLY A 188 -0.36 -29.97 7.94
C GLY A 188 -0.31 -30.09 9.47
N GLN A 189 0.77 -29.60 10.09
CA GLN A 189 1.05 -29.57 11.53
C GLN A 189 0.01 -28.76 12.33
N THR A 190 -0.88 -28.06 11.65
CA THR A 190 -1.92 -27.22 12.24
C THR A 190 -3.32 -27.81 12.09
N SER A 191 -3.45 -29.11 11.77
CA SER A 191 -4.76 -29.77 11.65
C SER A 191 -5.63 -29.71 12.92
N GLU A 192 -5.02 -29.50 14.08
CA GLU A 192 -5.69 -29.29 15.37
C GLU A 192 -6.11 -27.83 15.60
N ILE A 193 -5.67 -26.90 14.76
CA ILE A 193 -5.97 -25.48 14.83
C ILE A 193 -7.13 -25.16 13.88
N MET A 194 -7.96 -24.20 14.26
CA MET A 194 -9.02 -23.64 13.43
C MET A 194 -8.92 -22.11 13.40
N VAL A 195 -9.34 -21.56 12.26
CA VAL A 195 -9.43 -20.13 12.01
C VAL A 195 -10.89 -19.82 11.67
N GLU A 196 -11.49 -18.88 12.36
CA GLU A 196 -12.85 -18.41 12.11
C GLU A 196 -12.83 -16.91 11.83
N GLN A 197 -13.58 -16.46 10.83
CA GLN A 197 -13.84 -15.03 10.63
C GLN A 197 -15.17 -14.67 11.28
N LEU A 198 -15.12 -13.71 12.20
CA LEU A 198 -16.26 -13.20 12.94
C LEU A 198 -16.40 -11.69 12.72
N TRP A 199 -17.48 -11.11 13.23
CA TRP A 199 -17.83 -9.71 13.02
C TRP A 199 -18.30 -9.07 14.32
N ALA A 200 -17.76 -7.89 14.64
CA ALA A 200 -18.19 -7.07 15.76
C ALA A 200 -18.80 -5.76 15.24
N ALA A 201 -19.76 -5.19 15.98
CA ALA A 201 -20.21 -3.84 15.72
C ALA A 201 -19.25 -2.85 16.41
N SER A 202 -18.74 -1.87 15.66
CA SER A 202 -18.00 -0.74 16.23
C SER A 202 -18.87 -0.02 17.27
N VAL A 203 -18.32 0.24 18.46
CA VAL A 203 -19.06 0.89 19.56
C VAL A 203 -19.42 2.35 19.26
N GLY A 204 -18.74 2.99 18.30
CA GLY A 204 -18.97 4.39 17.96
C GLY A 204 -20.12 4.61 16.97
N ASP A 205 -20.26 3.72 15.99
CA ASP A 205 -21.14 3.91 14.84
C ASP A 205 -21.85 2.65 14.35
N GLY A 206 -21.65 1.52 15.01
CA GLY A 206 -22.28 0.24 14.68
C GLY A 206 -21.76 -0.41 13.38
N ARG A 207 -20.73 0.15 12.74
CA ARG A 207 -20.15 -0.44 11.51
C ARG A 207 -19.62 -1.84 11.82
N LYS A 208 -19.94 -2.82 10.98
CA LYS A 208 -19.46 -4.19 11.15
C LYS A 208 -17.98 -4.28 10.80
N VAL A 209 -17.17 -4.68 11.76
CA VAL A 209 -15.71 -4.83 11.64
C VAL A 209 -15.38 -6.33 11.69
N PRO A 210 -14.70 -6.88 10.68
CA PRO A 210 -14.31 -8.27 10.68
C PRO A 210 -13.05 -8.50 11.54
N TYR A 211 -13.01 -9.64 12.22
CA TYR A 211 -11.83 -10.14 12.92
C TYR A 211 -11.68 -11.65 12.73
N PHE A 212 -10.45 -12.15 12.84
CA PHE A 212 -10.19 -13.59 12.85
C PHE A 212 -9.98 -14.10 14.27
N VAL A 213 -10.40 -15.32 14.56
CA VAL A 213 -10.06 -16.04 15.80
C VAL A 213 -9.29 -17.30 15.42
N VAL A 214 -8.07 -17.43 15.95
CA VAL A 214 -7.22 -18.61 15.78
C VAL A 214 -7.12 -19.37 17.10
N ARG A 215 -7.62 -20.60 17.13
CA ARG A 215 -7.65 -21.44 18.34
C ARG A 215 -7.48 -22.92 18.03
N ARG A 216 -7.16 -23.74 19.03
CA ARG A 216 -7.29 -25.19 18.89
C ARG A 216 -8.77 -25.57 18.76
N LYS A 217 -9.06 -26.61 17.97
CA LYS A 217 -10.41 -27.13 17.74
C LYS A 217 -11.07 -27.65 19.01
N ASP A 218 -10.29 -28.13 19.97
CA ASP A 218 -10.76 -28.63 21.26
C ASP A 218 -10.86 -27.56 22.35
N ALA A 219 -10.51 -26.30 22.05
CA ALA A 219 -10.67 -25.18 22.96
C ALA A 219 -12.08 -24.57 22.77
N GLU A 220 -13.02 -24.98 23.61
CA GLU A 220 -14.40 -24.46 23.63
C GLU A 220 -14.43 -22.98 24.07
N PRO A 221 -15.28 -22.12 23.49
CA PRO A 221 -15.42 -20.72 23.89
C PRO A 221 -16.24 -20.60 25.19
N ASP A 222 -15.73 -21.17 26.28
CA ASP A 222 -16.44 -21.37 27.55
C ASP A 222 -16.15 -20.28 28.60
N GLY A 223 -15.51 -19.17 28.20
CA GLY A 223 -15.04 -18.16 29.13
C GLY A 223 -13.68 -18.47 29.74
N ASN A 224 -13.13 -19.69 29.59
CA ASN A 224 -11.99 -20.10 30.40
C ASN A 224 -10.62 -19.90 29.78
N HIS A 225 -10.57 -19.67 28.47
CA HIS A 225 -9.33 -19.56 27.73
C HIS A 225 -8.79 -18.13 27.73
N PRO A 226 -7.49 -17.93 28.01
CA PRO A 226 -6.89 -16.61 27.99
C PRO A 226 -6.77 -16.10 26.56
N VAL A 227 -7.49 -15.03 26.21
CA VAL A 227 -7.40 -14.42 24.88
C VAL A 227 -6.29 -13.39 24.90
N TRP A 228 -5.51 -13.34 23.85
CA TRP A 228 -4.55 -12.27 23.59
C TRP A 228 -5.07 -11.66 22.26
N ILE A 229 -5.24 -10.34 22.17
CA ILE A 229 -5.91 -9.70 21.03
C ILE A 229 -4.85 -8.93 20.26
N TYR A 230 -4.61 -9.35 19.02
CA TYR A 230 -3.53 -8.84 18.21
C TYR A 230 -4.01 -7.69 17.32
N ALA A 231 -3.98 -6.47 17.85
CA ALA A 231 -3.44 -5.38 17.02
C ALA A 231 -1.91 -5.41 17.01
N TYR A 232 -1.28 -6.07 18.01
CA TYR A 232 0.07 -6.65 17.96
C TYR A 232 0.43 -7.63 19.16
N GLY A 233 -0.40 -8.62 19.59
CA GLY A 233 0.01 -9.83 20.39
C GLY A 233 -1.05 -10.97 20.72
N GLY A 234 -0.77 -12.31 20.54
CA GLY A 234 -1.43 -13.65 20.89
C GLY A 234 -2.90 -13.98 20.70
N ILE A 235 -3.44 -15.12 21.26
CA ILE A 235 -4.65 -15.92 20.78
C ILE A 235 -5.14 -15.23 19.54
N TYR A 236 -4.51 -15.59 18.44
CA TYR A 236 -4.24 -14.60 17.43
C TYR A 236 -5.55 -14.04 16.86
N VAL A 237 -5.89 -12.83 17.26
CA VAL A 237 -7.00 -12.06 16.71
C VAL A 237 -6.42 -10.97 15.84
N LEU A 238 -6.51 -11.13 14.51
CA LEU A 238 -6.26 -10.03 13.58
C LEU A 238 -7.52 -9.18 13.47
N ALA A 239 -7.45 -7.97 14.02
CA ALA A 239 -8.51 -6.98 13.92
C ALA A 239 -8.30 -6.11 12.67
N ASN A 240 -9.13 -6.31 11.64
CA ASN A 240 -9.06 -5.50 10.40
C ASN A 240 -9.78 -4.15 10.61
N ILE A 241 -9.27 -3.34 11.54
CA ILE A 241 -9.85 -2.04 11.91
C ILE A 241 -9.72 -1.00 10.79
N ARG A 242 -10.55 0.05 10.81
CA ARG A 242 -10.43 1.17 9.87
C ARG A 242 -9.07 1.86 9.94
N GLY A 243 -8.67 2.50 8.86
CA GLY A 243 -7.36 3.15 8.72
C GLY A 243 -6.28 2.24 8.13
N GLY A 244 -6.52 0.94 8.02
CA GLY A 244 -5.76 0.03 7.16
C GLY A 244 -6.24 0.09 5.70
N ALA A 245 -5.67 -0.75 4.83
CA ALA A 245 -5.96 -0.78 3.39
C ALA A 245 -6.77 -2.02 2.96
N GLU A 246 -7.25 -2.82 3.91
CA GLU A 246 -7.86 -4.14 3.69
C GLU A 246 -9.13 -4.09 2.83
N PHE A 247 -9.87 -2.98 2.89
CA PHE A 247 -11.12 -2.78 2.14
C PHE A 247 -11.09 -1.53 1.23
N GLY A 248 -9.89 -1.10 0.82
CA GLY A 248 -9.71 0.03 -0.10
C GLY A 248 -9.81 1.41 0.56
N SER A 249 -9.86 2.45 -0.28
CA SER A 249 -9.62 3.84 0.12
C SER A 249 -10.64 4.37 1.14
N GLU A 250 -11.92 4.04 0.98
CA GLU A 250 -12.96 4.47 1.94
C GLU A 250 -12.67 3.95 3.36
N TRP A 251 -12.22 2.69 3.47
CA TRP A 251 -11.86 2.09 4.76
C TRP A 251 -10.64 2.74 5.41
N HIS A 252 -9.67 3.15 4.59
CA HIS A 252 -8.50 3.89 5.02
C HIS A 252 -8.87 5.31 5.50
N GLU A 253 -9.67 6.02 4.70
CA GLU A 253 -10.12 7.39 4.96
C GLU A 253 -10.97 7.50 6.23
N GLU A 254 -11.84 6.52 6.49
CA GLU A 254 -12.66 6.46 7.70
C GLU A 254 -11.87 6.18 8.99
N GLY A 255 -10.58 5.87 8.92
CA GLY A 255 -9.71 5.62 10.08
C GLY A 255 -8.44 6.46 10.12
N MET A 256 -8.40 7.57 9.39
CA MET A 256 -7.26 8.51 9.39
C MET A 256 -7.68 9.91 9.87
N LYS A 257 -6.69 10.75 10.18
CA LYS A 257 -6.90 12.18 10.54
C LYS A 257 -7.92 12.32 11.69
N MET A 258 -8.91 13.19 11.56
CA MET A 258 -9.97 13.42 12.56
C MET A 258 -10.85 12.19 12.82
N GLN A 259 -10.85 11.23 11.90
CA GLN A 259 -11.57 9.97 12.03
C GLN A 259 -10.75 8.89 12.73
N LYS A 260 -9.52 9.19 13.18
CA LYS A 260 -8.65 8.21 13.87
C LYS A 260 -9.30 7.57 15.10
N LYS A 261 -10.26 8.26 15.72
CA LYS A 261 -11.08 7.72 16.81
C LYS A 261 -11.80 6.42 16.45
N ASN A 262 -12.17 6.25 15.18
CA ASN A 262 -12.85 5.08 14.67
C ASN A 262 -11.97 3.83 14.77
N CYS A 263 -10.65 3.95 14.59
CA CYS A 263 -9.72 2.83 14.82
C CYS A 263 -9.83 2.28 16.25
N TYR A 264 -9.95 3.18 17.24
CA TYR A 264 -10.06 2.79 18.64
C TYR A 264 -11.44 2.19 18.93
N TYR A 265 -12.51 2.75 18.38
CA TYR A 265 -13.86 2.19 18.53
C TYR A 265 -14.01 0.82 17.87
N ASP A 266 -13.40 0.61 16.70
CA ASP A 266 -13.36 -0.71 16.05
C ASP A 266 -12.63 -1.72 16.94
N PHE A 267 -11.47 -1.35 17.48
CA PHE A 267 -10.68 -2.22 18.35
C PHE A 267 -11.39 -2.55 19.67
N ILE A 268 -12.05 -1.56 20.28
CA ILE A 268 -12.86 -1.76 21.50
C ILE A 268 -14.05 -2.67 21.19
N GLY A 269 -14.80 -2.41 20.11
CA GLY A 269 -15.96 -3.23 19.74
C GLY A 269 -15.60 -4.69 19.48
N ILE A 270 -14.46 -4.94 18.80
CA ILE A 270 -13.94 -6.31 18.62
C ILE A 270 -13.60 -6.94 19.99
N THR A 271 -12.97 -6.18 20.88
CA THR A 271 -12.59 -6.67 22.23
C THR A 271 -13.82 -7.01 23.07
N GLU A 272 -14.84 -6.14 23.07
CA GLU A 272 -16.10 -6.37 23.79
C GLU A 272 -16.84 -7.59 23.25
N GLN A 273 -16.90 -7.74 21.92
CA GLN A 273 -17.51 -8.90 21.29
C GLN A 273 -16.78 -10.19 21.67
N LEU A 274 -15.45 -10.18 21.68
CA LEU A 274 -14.65 -11.33 22.10
C LEU A 274 -14.89 -11.73 23.56
N ILE A 275 -15.08 -10.75 24.46
CA ILE A 275 -15.47 -11.04 25.86
C ILE A 275 -16.86 -11.66 25.92
N ALA A 276 -17.83 -11.11 25.17
CA ALA A 276 -19.19 -11.65 25.10
C ALA A 276 -19.21 -13.08 24.55
N ASP A 277 -18.33 -13.39 23.61
CA ASP A 277 -18.16 -14.72 23.01
C ASP A 277 -17.35 -15.68 23.90
N GLY A 278 -17.01 -15.32 25.14
CA GLY A 278 -16.32 -16.20 26.09
C GLY A 278 -14.79 -16.06 26.12
N GLY A 279 -14.23 -14.96 25.64
CA GLY A 279 -12.83 -14.61 25.80
C GLY A 279 -12.52 -13.95 27.15
N ARG A 280 -11.40 -14.28 27.80
CA ARG A 280 -10.94 -13.60 29.03
C ARG A 280 -9.82 -12.59 28.76
N ASP A 281 -10.01 -11.36 29.24
CA ASP A 281 -8.94 -10.37 29.39
C ASP A 281 -8.08 -10.72 30.63
N LYS A 282 -6.76 -10.72 30.48
CA LYS A 282 -5.80 -10.90 31.58
C LYS A 282 -5.47 -9.60 32.32
N SER A 283 -5.91 -8.44 31.84
CA SER A 283 -5.55 -7.13 32.40
C SER A 283 -6.09 -6.89 33.81
N GLU A 284 -7.20 -7.53 34.20
CA GLU A 284 -7.78 -7.47 35.56
C GLU A 284 -6.86 -8.02 36.65
N SER A 285 -5.77 -8.72 36.28
CA SER A 285 -4.81 -9.27 37.24
C SER A 285 -3.62 -8.34 37.55
N ARG A 286 -3.31 -7.29 36.78
CA ARG A 286 -2.02 -6.58 36.93
C ARG A 286 -1.98 -5.06 36.76
N TYR A 287 -3.07 -4.36 36.50
CA TYR A 287 -3.06 -2.88 36.51
C TYR A 287 -4.10 -2.31 37.48
N PRO A 288 -3.74 -1.30 38.31
CA PRO A 288 -4.73 -0.60 39.11
C PRO A 288 -5.74 0.09 38.19
N ALA A 289 -7.02 0.09 38.60
CA ALA A 289 -8.10 0.72 37.87
C ALA A 289 -7.75 2.15 37.43
N VAL A 290 -8.13 2.51 36.20
CA VAL A 290 -8.03 3.88 35.70
C VAL A 290 -8.87 4.78 36.61
N PRO A 291 -8.31 5.85 37.21
CA PRO A 291 -9.08 6.72 38.08
C PRO A 291 -10.17 7.44 37.27
N THR A 292 -11.39 7.47 37.79
CA THR A 292 -12.48 8.27 37.21
C THR A 292 -12.20 9.76 37.36
N GLU A 293 -12.75 10.59 36.45
CA GLU A 293 -12.53 12.05 36.39
C GLU A 293 -12.75 12.78 37.74
N ASP A 294 -13.63 12.26 38.60
CA ASP A 294 -13.89 12.82 39.94
C ASP A 294 -12.69 12.77 40.90
N SER A 295 -11.70 11.90 40.64
CA SER A 295 -10.53 11.74 41.51
C SER A 295 -9.40 12.75 41.25
N LEU A 296 -9.47 13.52 40.16
CA LEU A 296 -8.45 14.50 39.78
C LEU A 296 -8.69 15.91 40.38
N CYS A 297 -9.84 16.16 41.00
CA CYS A 297 -10.21 17.48 41.54
C CYS A 297 -10.01 17.67 43.06
N GLN A 298 -9.42 16.72 43.79
CA GLN A 298 -9.22 16.83 45.25
C GLN A 298 -7.76 16.89 45.71
N ARG A 299 -6.85 17.43 44.90
CA ARG A 299 -5.52 17.85 45.37
C ARG A 299 -5.19 19.24 44.87
N SER A 300 -5.70 20.23 45.59
CA SER A 300 -5.21 21.62 45.64
C SER A 300 -4.54 21.86 46.99
#